data_AF-A0AAD1BZ89-F1
#
_entry.id   AF-A0AAD1BZ89-F1
#
_cell.length_a   1.000
_cell.length_b   1.000
_cell.length_c   1.000
_cell.angle_alpha   90.00
_cell.angle_beta   90.00
_cell.angle_gamma   90.00
#
_symmetry.space_group_name_H-M   'P 1'
#
loop_
_entity.id
_entity.type
_entity.pdbx_description
1 polymer ?
#
loop_
_entity_poly.entity_id
_entity_poly.type
_entity_poly.pdbx_seq_one_letter_code
_entity_poly.pdbx_strand_id
1 'polypeptide(L)' 'MTRTIKNFRKTLDAVAMNNEAAAIAVMRAADRIGDESLKQQLFNVIQRMNQDAAELRVVREHV' A
#
# COMPACT_ATOMS: atom_id res chain seq x y z
N MET A 1 -24.70 3.78 -11.24
CA MET A 1 -23.22 3.63 -11.27
C MET A 1 -22.81 2.98 -12.59
N THR A 2 -22.06 3.69 -13.43
CA THR A 2 -21.65 3.20 -14.77
C THR A 2 -20.63 2.07 -14.66
N ARG A 3 -20.55 1.20 -15.68
CA ARG A 3 -19.57 0.09 -15.74
C ARG A 3 -18.13 0.60 -15.55
N THR A 4 -17.84 1.77 -16.09
CA THR A 4 -16.54 2.45 -15.95
C THR A 4 -16.22 2.77 -14.50
N ILE A 5 -17.15 3.38 -13.74
CA ILE A 5 -16.95 3.68 -12.31
C ILE A 5 -16.70 2.40 -11.51
N LYS A 6 -17.47 1.33 -11.77
CA LYS A 6 -17.27 0.03 -11.10
C LYS A 6 -15.88 -0.55 -11.36
N ASN A 7 -15.40 -0.49 -12.60
CA ASN A 7 -14.07 -0.98 -12.95
C ASN A 7 -12.98 -0.12 -12.29
N PHE A 8 -13.16 1.20 -12.23
CA PHE A 8 -12.22 2.10 -11.59
C PHE A 8 -12.08 1.83 -10.10
N ARG A 9 -13.21 1.69 -9.37
CA ARG A 9 -13.20 1.29 -7.95
C ARG A 9 -12.48 -0.04 -7.72
N LYS A 10 -12.70 -1.04 -8.58
CA LYS A 10 -12.00 -2.33 -8.50
C LYS A 10 -10.49 -2.19 -8.69
N THR A 11 -10.05 -1.34 -9.61
CA THR A 11 -8.63 -1.08 -9.81
C THR A 11 -8.02 -0.40 -8.57
N LEU A 12 -8.69 0.60 -8.00
CA LEU A 12 -8.23 1.26 -6.78
C LEU A 12 -8.12 0.27 -5.60
N ASP A 13 -9.13 -0.59 -5.42
CA ASP A 13 -9.11 -1.64 -4.40
C ASP A 13 -7.94 -2.61 -4.62
N ALA A 14 -7.70 -3.06 -5.86
CA ALA A 14 -6.61 -3.96 -6.19
C ALA A 14 -5.23 -3.33 -5.93
N VAL A 15 -5.04 -2.05 -6.27
CA VAL A 15 -3.77 -1.35 -6.02
C VAL A 15 -3.57 -1.13 -4.51
N ALA A 16 -4.62 -0.80 -3.76
CA ALA A 16 -4.55 -0.69 -2.31
C ALA A 16 -4.11 -2.02 -1.66
N MET A 17 -4.72 -3.14 -2.08
CA MET A 17 -4.34 -4.48 -1.61
C MET A 17 -2.89 -4.83 -1.96
N ASN A 18 -2.41 -4.45 -3.16
CA ASN A 18 -1.03 -4.68 -3.57
C ASN A 18 -0.04 -3.90 -2.69
N ASN A 19 -0.36 -2.65 -2.36
CA ASN A 19 0.46 -1.83 -1.46
C ASN A 19 0.55 -2.44 -0.06
N GLU A 20 -0.54 -2.94 0.49
CA GLU A 20 -0.52 -3.64 1.80
C GLU A 20 0.28 -4.93 1.75
N ALA A 21 0.11 -5.74 0.70
CA ALA A 21 0.88 -6.96 0.52
C ALA A 21 2.38 -6.68 0.40
N ALA A 22 2.75 -5.62 -0.34
CA ALA A 22 4.13 -5.15 -0.43
C ALA A 22 4.65 -4.67 0.92
N ALA A 23 3.87 -3.92 1.69
CA ALA A 23 4.24 -3.46 3.02
C ALA A 23 4.57 -4.64 3.95
N ILE A 24 3.74 -5.68 3.95
CA ILE A 24 3.97 -6.91 4.74
C ILE A 24 5.27 -7.61 4.30
N ALA A 25 5.51 -7.71 2.99
CA ALA A 25 6.74 -8.31 2.47
C ALA A 25 7.99 -7.52 2.90
N VAL A 26 7.92 -6.18 2.87
CA VAL A 26 9.00 -5.29 3.30
C VAL A 26 9.21 -5.35 4.81
N MET A 27 8.15 -5.44 5.63
CA MET A 27 8.26 -5.65 7.08
C MET A 27 9.07 -6.91 7.39
N ARG A 28 8.74 -8.03 6.75
CA ARG A 28 9.47 -9.30 6.93
C ARG A 28 10.93 -9.22 6.50
N ALA A 29 11.24 -8.40 5.49
CA ALA A 29 12.61 -8.16 5.07
C ALA A 29 13.36 -7.30 6.09
N ALA A 30 12.74 -6.23 6.58
CA ALA A 30 13.28 -5.33 7.59
C ALA A 30 13.61 -6.07 8.90
N ASP A 31 12.79 -7.03 9.31
CA ASP A 31 13.02 -7.85 10.51
C ASP A 31 14.28 -8.72 10.44
N ARG A 32 14.79 -9.00 9.22
CA ARG A 32 15.96 -9.86 8.98
C ARG A 32 17.25 -9.06 8.74
N ILE A 33 17.15 -7.74 8.70
CA ILE A 33 18.28 -6.84 8.39
C ILE A 33 18.92 -6.37 9.68
N GLY A 34 20.25 -6.52 9.78
CA GLY A 34 21.05 -5.99 10.89
C GLY A 34 21.54 -4.55 10.69
N ASP A 35 21.39 -4.00 9.48
CA ASP A 35 21.68 -2.60 9.20
C ASP A 35 20.52 -1.71 9.66
N GLU A 36 20.71 -1.02 10.79
CA GLU A 36 19.71 -0.15 11.39
C GLU A 36 19.35 1.06 10.51
N SER A 37 20.27 1.58 9.69
CA SER A 37 19.98 2.67 8.75
C SER A 37 19.04 2.19 7.66
N LEU A 38 19.34 1.03 7.06
CA LEU A 38 18.49 0.41 6.06
C LEU A 38 17.13 0.03 6.65
N LYS A 39 17.08 -0.48 7.88
CA LYS A 39 15.84 -0.80 8.58
C LYS A 39 14.94 0.43 8.78
N GLN A 40 15.51 1.58 9.14
CA GLN A 40 14.75 2.83 9.24
C GLN A 40 14.23 3.30 7.87
N GLN A 41 15.02 3.15 6.81
CA GLN A 41 14.56 3.45 5.45
C GLN A 41 13.39 2.54 5.04
N LEU A 42 13.49 1.24 5.33
CA LEU A 42 12.41 0.28 5.04
C LEU A 42 11.15 0.59 5.86
N PHE A 43 11.30 1.02 7.12
CA PHE A 43 10.16 1.45 7.93
C PHE A 43 9.42 2.62 7.29
N ASN A 44 10.14 3.61 6.76
CA ASN A 44 9.53 4.73 6.03
C ASN A 44 8.80 4.25 4.77
N VAL A 45 9.37 3.29 4.04
CA VAL A 45 8.72 2.69 2.86
C VAL A 45 7.43 1.96 3.25
N ILE A 46 7.44 1.17 4.33
CA ILE A 46 6.26 0.48 4.87
C ILE A 46 5.17 1.48 5.22
N GLN A 47 5.51 2.56 5.93
CA GLN A 47 4.55 3.61 6.29
C GLN A 47 3.94 4.24 5.04
N ARG A 48 4.75 4.53 4.03
CA ARG A 48 4.26 5.11 2.78
C ARG A 48 3.33 4.16 2.01
N MET A 49 3.66 2.87 1.91
CA MET A 49 2.79 1.87 1.29
C MET A 49 1.42 1.78 2.00
N ASN A 50 1.41 1.80 3.33
CA ASN A 50 0.16 1.79 4.10
C ASN A 50 -0.65 3.08 3.87
N GLN A 51 0.02 4.24 3.84
CA GLN A 51 -0.62 5.52 3.55
C GLN A 51 -1.23 5.53 2.13
N ASP A 52 -0.48 5.09 1.12
CA ASP A 52 -0.95 5.01 -0.27
C ASP A 52 -2.19 4.08 -0.37
N ALA A 53 -2.19 2.94 0.34
CA ALA A 53 -3.35 2.05 0.40
C ALA A 53 -4.57 2.72 1.04
N ALA A 54 -4.39 3.49 2.12
CA ALA A 54 -5.46 4.24 2.76
C ALA A 54 -6.02 5.34 1.84
N GLU A 55 -5.14 6.10 1.17
CA GLU A 55 -5.53 7.15 0.23
C GLU A 55 -6.31 6.58 -0.97
N LEU A 56 -5.87 5.46 -1.53
CA LEU A 56 -6.57 4.79 -2.63
C LEU A 56 -7.99 4.38 -2.22
N ARG A 57 -8.20 3.90 -0.99
CA ARG A 57 -9.53 3.59 -0.46
C ARG A 57 -10.38 4.84 -0.29
N VAL A 58 -9.80 5.94 0.21
CA VAL A 58 -10.50 7.22 0.30
C VAL A 58 -10.96 7.67 -1.09
N VAL A 59 -10.07 7.69 -2.08
CA VAL A 59 -10.42 8.07 -3.46
C VAL A 59 -11.53 7.17 -4.01
N ARG A 60 -11.47 5.86 -3.73
CA ARG A 60 -12.45 4.87 -4.18
C ARG A 60 -13.85 5.10 -3.60
N GLU A 61 -13.97 5.67 -2.40
CA GLU A 61 -15.27 6.07 -1.83
C GLU A 61 -15.82 7.35 -2.47
N HIS A 62 -14.96 8.22 -3.01
CA HIS A 62 -15.34 9.51 -3.61
C HIS A 62 -15.69 9.44 -5.10
N VAL A 63 -15.50 8.29 -5.75
CA VAL A 63 -15.74 8.07 -7.20
C VAL A 63 -16.95 7.20 -7.41
#